data_AF-A0A088E669-F1
#
_entry.id   AF-A0A088E669-F1
#
_cell.length_a   1.000
_cell.length_b   1.000
_cell.length_c   1.000
_cell.angle_alpha   90.00
_cell.angle_beta   90.00
_cell.angle_gamma   90.00
#
_symmetry.space_group_name_H-M   'P 1'
#
loop_
_entity.id
_entity.type
_entity.pdbx_description
1 polymer ?
#
loop_
_entity_poly.entity_id
_entity_poly.type
_entity_poly.pdbx_seq_one_letter_code
_entity_poly.pdbx_strand_id
1 'polypeptide(L)'
;MNQKIIVAGISAVIALILILGSLPVYGVPIDTPFKVSSQQLTTQTCVLFISWYGCPYGATDSWPLYLAMSHYGKLNVIPNHSDPLDEYPNTSGLIFLNFTPNSTVRFKVIYLYNEYLNASANGTALNNYVNYGLQVIRQEAPWAYPLVEKYEVQNPASGEFFRPAVDLGSPSHIPSTIIISGGKGTYMIIGYLYSPSDISGYSPSQLMMNLTNIQPIVSSSQEIEGLL
;
A
#
# COMPACT_ATOMS: atom_id res chain seq x y z
N MET A 1 -47.22 -28.56 16.33
CA MET A 1 -46.35 -27.64 15.56
C MET A 1 -46.08 -28.30 14.21
N ASN A 2 -46.39 -27.62 13.09
CA ASN A 2 -46.55 -28.27 11.79
C ASN A 2 -45.18 -28.64 11.19
N GLN A 3 -44.91 -29.94 10.97
CA GLN A 3 -43.63 -30.45 10.44
C GLN A 3 -43.23 -29.77 9.12
N LYS A 4 -44.21 -29.33 8.33
CA LYS A 4 -44.02 -28.54 7.10
C LYS A 4 -43.39 -27.16 7.33
N ILE A 5 -43.68 -26.52 8.47
CA ILE A 5 -43.13 -25.19 8.82
C ILE A 5 -41.65 -25.33 9.23
N ILE A 6 -41.31 -26.40 9.97
CA ILE A 6 -39.93 -26.68 10.40
C ILE A 6 -39.05 -26.99 9.18
N VAL A 7 -39.53 -27.83 8.26
CA VAL A 7 -38.79 -28.17 7.03
C VAL A 7 -38.63 -26.95 6.13
N ALA A 8 -39.67 -26.13 5.96
CA ALA A 8 -39.58 -24.88 5.20
C ALA A 8 -38.57 -23.88 5.81
N GLY A 9 -38.55 -23.77 7.15
CA GLY A 9 -37.59 -22.94 7.87
C GLY A 9 -36.14 -23.40 7.69
N ILE A 10 -35.87 -24.71 7.82
CA ILE A 10 -34.53 -25.27 7.64
C ILE A 10 -34.06 -25.10 6.19
N SER A 11 -34.92 -25.35 5.20
CA SER A 11 -34.59 -25.18 3.79
C SER A 11 -34.31 -23.72 3.43
N ALA A 12 -35.02 -22.76 4.02
CA ALA A 12 -34.76 -21.33 3.81
C ALA A 12 -33.41 -20.89 4.40
N VAL A 13 -33.03 -21.41 5.58
CA VAL A 13 -31.73 -21.13 6.19
C VAL A 13 -30.59 -21.75 5.37
N ILE A 14 -30.74 -22.99 4.91
CA ILE A 14 -29.73 -23.64 4.05
C ILE A 14 -29.60 -22.91 2.71
N ALA A 15 -30.71 -22.50 2.10
CA ALA A 15 -30.68 -21.69 0.87
C ALA A 15 -29.98 -20.35 1.11
N LEU A 16 -30.25 -19.67 2.23
CA LEU A 16 -29.58 -18.42 2.58
C LEU A 16 -28.07 -18.61 2.80
N ILE A 17 -27.65 -19.69 3.47
CA ILE A 17 -26.23 -20.03 3.66
C ILE A 17 -25.55 -20.35 2.33
N LEU A 18 -26.24 -21.06 1.41
CA LEU A 18 -25.70 -21.37 0.08
C LEU A 18 -25.65 -20.12 -0.82
N ILE A 19 -26.60 -19.20 -0.72
CA ILE A 19 -26.62 -17.92 -1.45
C ILE A 19 -25.53 -16.99 -0.91
N LEU A 20 -25.36 -16.89 0.40
CA LEU A 20 -24.29 -16.10 1.02
C LEU A 20 -22.90 -16.72 0.81
N GLY A 21 -22.80 -18.05 0.83
CA GLY A 21 -21.56 -18.79 0.58
C GLY A 21 -21.17 -18.90 -0.89
N SER A 22 -22.01 -18.44 -1.83
CA SER A 22 -21.74 -18.46 -3.27
C SER A 22 -21.45 -17.08 -3.87
N LEU A 23 -21.53 -16.00 -3.08
CA LEU A 23 -20.96 -14.73 -3.51
C LEU A 23 -19.43 -14.84 -3.41
N PRO A 24 -18.69 -14.76 -4.52
CA PRO A 24 -17.25 -14.70 -4.42
C PRO A 24 -16.91 -13.35 -3.80
N VAL A 25 -16.57 -13.35 -2.51
CA VAL A 25 -15.89 -12.24 -1.86
C VAL A 25 -14.46 -12.25 -2.39
N TYR A 26 -14.27 -11.78 -3.62
CA TYR A 26 -12.92 -11.47 -4.11
C TYR A 26 -12.48 -10.22 -3.36
N GLY A 27 -11.90 -10.42 -2.18
CA GLY A 27 -11.29 -9.34 -1.42
C GLY A 27 -10.14 -8.72 -2.22
N VAL A 28 -9.84 -7.47 -1.91
CA VAL A 28 -8.73 -6.75 -2.53
C VAL A 28 -7.41 -7.44 -2.13
N PRO A 29 -6.57 -7.84 -3.09
CA PRO A 29 -5.26 -8.42 -2.76
C PRO A 29 -4.41 -7.46 -1.95
N ILE A 30 -3.73 -7.99 -0.93
CA ILE A 30 -2.75 -7.28 -0.09
C ILE A 30 -1.38 -7.94 -0.33
N ASP A 31 -0.32 -7.17 -0.18
CA ASP A 31 1.08 -7.59 -0.33
C ASP A 31 1.44 -8.17 -1.71
N THR A 32 0.66 -7.82 -2.74
CA THR A 32 0.91 -8.24 -4.12
C THR A 32 0.33 -7.23 -5.11
N PRO A 33 0.98 -7.01 -6.27
CA PRO A 33 0.40 -6.15 -7.28
C PRO A 33 -0.86 -6.71 -7.91
N PHE A 34 -1.86 -5.85 -8.05
CA PHE A 34 -3.08 -6.16 -8.78
C PHE A 34 -3.49 -5.03 -9.71
N LYS A 35 -4.10 -5.40 -10.83
CA LYS A 35 -4.51 -4.46 -11.87
C LYS A 35 -5.84 -3.82 -11.51
N VAL A 36 -5.86 -2.49 -11.47
CA VAL A 36 -7.08 -1.70 -11.18
C VAL A 36 -7.66 -1.01 -12.41
N SER A 37 -6.86 -0.85 -13.46
CA SER A 37 -7.32 -0.36 -14.76
C SER A 37 -6.49 -0.92 -15.90
N SER A 38 -7.12 -1.16 -17.05
CA SER A 38 -6.42 -1.43 -18.32
C SER A 38 -5.83 -0.17 -18.96
N GLN A 39 -6.21 1.01 -18.46
CA GLN A 39 -5.78 2.30 -18.98
C GLN A 39 -4.76 2.96 -18.04
N GLN A 40 -3.90 3.78 -18.64
CA GLN A 40 -3.12 4.77 -17.91
C GLN A 40 -4.04 5.93 -17.49
N LEU A 41 -4.02 6.28 -16.21
CA LEU A 41 -4.87 7.33 -15.61
C LEU A 41 -4.14 8.67 -15.49
N THR A 42 -2.91 8.73 -15.98
CA THR A 42 -2.01 9.89 -15.95
C THR A 42 -1.48 10.18 -17.34
N THR A 43 -0.99 11.39 -17.58
CA THR A 43 -0.45 11.79 -18.90
C THR A 43 0.94 11.22 -19.19
N GLN A 44 1.69 10.86 -18.15
CA GLN A 44 3.02 10.27 -18.20
C GLN A 44 3.06 9.07 -17.26
N THR A 45 3.90 8.07 -17.52
CA THR A 45 4.06 6.95 -16.58
C THR A 45 4.39 7.49 -15.19
N CYS A 46 3.59 7.15 -14.19
CA CYS A 46 3.68 7.72 -12.86
C CYS A 46 3.66 6.59 -11.82
N VAL A 47 4.68 6.59 -10.96
CA VAL A 47 4.72 5.81 -9.73
C VAL A 47 4.38 6.74 -8.58
N LEU A 48 3.32 6.45 -7.87
CA LEU A 48 2.92 7.14 -6.66
C LEU A 48 3.14 6.22 -5.47
N PHE A 49 3.94 6.68 -4.50
CA PHE A 49 4.13 6.00 -3.24
C PHE A 49 3.45 6.79 -2.12
N ILE A 50 2.50 6.15 -1.45
CA ILE A 50 1.74 6.71 -0.33
C ILE A 50 2.19 5.95 0.91
N SER A 51 2.61 6.67 1.95
CA SER A 51 3.06 6.06 3.19
C SER A 51 3.02 7.06 4.35
N TRP A 52 3.65 6.73 5.46
CA TRP A 52 3.88 7.61 6.59
C TRP A 52 5.27 7.36 7.19
N TYR A 53 5.79 8.32 7.95
CA TYR A 53 7.22 8.34 8.29
C TYR A 53 7.70 7.13 9.11
N GLY A 54 6.83 6.55 9.94
CA GLY A 54 7.14 5.40 10.78
C GLY A 54 6.62 4.07 10.24
N CYS A 55 6.10 4.02 9.00
CA CYS A 55 5.51 2.77 8.50
C CYS A 55 6.58 1.71 8.22
N PRO A 56 6.51 0.50 8.81
CA PRO A 56 7.44 -0.57 8.45
C PRO A 56 7.29 -1.04 7.01
N TYR A 57 6.07 -1.07 6.49
CA TYR A 57 5.82 -1.48 5.10
C TYR A 57 6.40 -0.45 4.14
N GLY A 58 6.17 0.84 4.42
CA GLY A 58 6.76 1.92 3.65
C GLY A 58 8.30 1.99 3.74
N ALA A 59 8.86 1.73 4.93
CA ALA A 59 10.30 1.64 5.11
C ALA A 59 10.90 0.52 4.25
N THR A 60 10.26 -0.65 4.25
CA THR A 60 10.67 -1.82 3.47
C THR A 60 10.59 -1.58 1.97
N ASP A 61 9.47 -1.06 1.48
CA ASP A 61 9.23 -0.78 0.06
C ASP A 61 10.06 0.39 -0.49
N SER A 62 10.58 1.26 0.38
CA SER A 62 11.45 2.37 -0.04
C SER A 62 12.74 1.87 -0.73
N TRP A 63 13.22 0.68 -0.41
CA TRP A 63 14.43 0.11 -1.02
C TRP A 63 14.24 -0.33 -2.48
N PRO A 64 13.26 -1.18 -2.83
CA PRO A 64 13.00 -1.53 -4.22
C PRO A 64 12.52 -0.32 -5.03
N LEU A 65 11.77 0.61 -4.44
CA LEU A 65 11.43 1.88 -5.10
C LEU A 65 12.67 2.71 -5.40
N TYR A 66 13.62 2.82 -4.46
CA TYR A 66 14.87 3.52 -4.70
C TYR A 66 15.67 2.86 -5.82
N LEU A 67 15.80 1.54 -5.81
CA LEU A 67 16.51 0.79 -6.83
C LEU A 67 15.87 0.99 -8.22
N ALA A 68 14.56 0.76 -8.34
CA ALA A 68 13.82 0.90 -9.59
C ALA A 68 13.84 2.34 -10.13
N MET A 69 13.55 3.32 -9.27
CA MET A 69 13.42 4.72 -9.70
C MET A 69 14.75 5.40 -10.00
N SER A 70 15.88 4.85 -9.49
CA SER A 70 17.22 5.32 -9.85
C SER A 70 17.54 5.12 -11.35
N HIS A 71 16.86 4.20 -12.04
CA HIS A 71 16.99 4.04 -13.50
C HIS A 71 16.36 5.20 -14.29
N TYR A 72 15.42 5.93 -13.69
CA TYR A 72 14.56 6.91 -14.36
C TYR A 72 14.78 8.37 -13.91
N GLY A 73 15.71 8.58 -12.98
CA GLY A 73 16.05 9.90 -12.47
C GLY A 73 16.98 9.85 -11.26
N LYS A 74 17.20 11.01 -10.66
CA LYS A 74 17.97 11.15 -9.42
C LYS A 74 17.03 11.27 -8.24
N LEU A 75 17.22 10.43 -7.23
CA LEU A 75 16.48 10.48 -5.96
C LEU A 75 17.33 11.22 -4.92
N ASN A 76 16.71 12.15 -4.21
CA ASN A 76 17.25 12.69 -2.98
C ASN A 76 16.56 11.98 -1.81
N VAL A 77 17.33 11.29 -0.98
CA VAL A 77 16.81 10.47 0.12
C VAL A 77 17.61 10.69 1.39
N ILE A 78 16.98 10.44 2.53
CA ILE A 78 17.66 10.31 3.82
C ILE A 78 17.37 8.94 4.44
N PRO A 79 18.35 8.34 5.14
CA PRO A 79 18.12 7.14 5.95
C PRO A 79 16.98 7.33 6.95
N ASN A 80 16.19 6.27 7.17
CA ASN A 80 15.06 6.25 8.09
C ASN A 80 14.88 4.88 8.74
N HIS A 81 13.97 4.82 9.71
CA HIS A 81 13.45 3.58 10.29
C HIS A 81 11.96 3.72 10.59
N SER A 82 11.25 2.58 10.70
CA SER A 82 9.88 2.54 11.18
C SER A 82 9.76 2.86 12.67
N ASP A 83 8.54 3.14 13.12
CA ASP A 83 8.21 3.37 14.52
C ASP A 83 8.79 2.23 15.39
N PRO A 84 9.61 2.54 16.41
CA PRO A 84 10.18 1.53 17.30
C PRO A 84 9.13 0.76 18.12
N LEU A 85 7.87 1.19 18.15
CA LEU A 85 6.76 0.59 18.88
C LEU A 85 5.78 -0.22 18.00
N ASP A 86 6.03 -0.30 16.69
CA ASP A 86 5.19 -1.05 15.74
C ASP A 86 5.48 -2.57 15.77
N GLU A 87 4.71 -3.36 15.03
CA GLU A 87 4.87 -4.82 14.91
C GLU A 87 6.23 -5.20 14.28
N TYR A 88 6.70 -4.39 13.33
CA TYR A 88 8.03 -4.51 12.72
C TYR A 88 8.89 -3.30 13.11
N PRO A 89 9.39 -3.26 14.35
CA PRO A 89 10.03 -2.07 14.89
C PRO A 89 11.39 -1.81 14.26
N ASN A 90 11.75 -0.54 14.09
CA ASN A 90 13.04 -0.12 13.56
C ASN A 90 13.41 -0.73 12.19
N THR A 91 12.41 -1.04 11.37
CA THR A 91 12.60 -1.51 10.00
C THR A 91 13.33 -0.42 9.22
N SER A 92 14.52 -0.73 8.72
CA SER A 92 15.33 0.22 7.95
C SER A 92 14.63 0.65 6.68
N GLY A 93 14.69 1.94 6.36
CA GLY A 93 14.10 2.51 5.15
C GLY A 93 14.76 3.79 4.70
N LEU A 94 14.13 4.43 3.72
CA LEU A 94 14.50 5.72 3.16
C LEU A 94 13.29 6.66 3.17
N ILE A 95 13.53 7.93 3.52
CA ILE A 95 12.58 9.01 3.22
C ILE A 95 12.97 9.66 1.90
N PHE A 96 12.04 9.68 0.95
CA PHE A 96 12.19 10.39 -0.32
C PHE A 96 11.90 11.87 -0.16
N LEU A 97 12.91 12.71 -0.40
CA LEU A 97 12.79 14.16 -0.31
C LEU A 97 12.46 14.80 -1.66
N ASN A 98 13.05 14.28 -2.75
CA ASN A 98 12.81 14.78 -4.09
C ASN A 98 13.17 13.72 -5.15
N PHE A 99 12.56 13.84 -6.33
CA PHE A 99 12.91 13.09 -7.52
C PHE A 99 13.10 14.02 -8.70
N THR A 100 14.28 13.99 -9.32
CA THR A 100 14.57 14.72 -10.56
C THR A 100 14.58 13.74 -11.73
N PRO A 101 13.50 13.69 -12.53
CA PRO A 101 13.39 12.75 -13.64
C PRO A 101 14.40 13.06 -14.75
N ASN A 102 14.99 12.02 -15.34
CA ASN A 102 15.77 12.09 -16.58
C ASN A 102 15.06 11.41 -17.77
N SER A 103 13.82 10.95 -17.55
CA SER A 103 12.97 10.23 -18.50
C SER A 103 11.52 10.75 -18.45
N THR A 104 10.60 10.07 -19.14
CA THR A 104 9.15 10.33 -19.06
C THR A 104 8.50 9.76 -17.80
N VAL A 105 9.18 8.87 -17.07
CA VAL A 105 8.66 8.31 -15.83
C VAL A 105 8.72 9.36 -14.72
N ARG A 106 7.62 9.51 -13.99
CA ARG A 106 7.48 10.37 -12.82
C ARG A 106 7.39 9.51 -11.57
N PHE A 107 7.98 10.00 -10.49
CA PHE A 107 7.84 9.43 -9.16
C PHE A 107 7.36 10.51 -8.20
N LYS A 108 6.27 10.25 -7.51
CA LYS A 108 5.71 11.13 -6.48
C LYS A 108 5.56 10.34 -5.19
N VAL A 109 5.85 11.00 -4.07
CA VAL A 109 5.69 10.43 -2.74
C VAL A 109 4.77 11.31 -1.90
N ILE A 110 3.89 10.70 -1.12
CA ILE A 110 3.01 11.37 -0.17
C ILE A 110 3.22 10.71 1.20
N TYR A 111 3.84 11.43 2.13
CA TYR A 111 3.89 11.03 3.54
C TYR A 111 2.70 11.67 4.28
N LEU A 112 1.79 10.84 4.79
CA LEU A 112 0.54 11.29 5.39
C LEU A 112 0.69 11.64 6.88
N TYR A 113 1.41 10.80 7.63
CA TYR A 113 1.47 10.85 9.10
C TYR A 113 2.92 10.91 9.61
N ASN A 114 3.08 11.38 10.86
CA ASN A 114 4.39 11.42 11.54
C ASN A 114 4.87 10.03 11.99
N GLU A 115 6.10 9.93 12.49
CA GLU A 115 6.77 8.67 12.88
C GLU A 115 6.00 7.80 13.88
N TYR A 116 5.09 8.36 14.68
CA TYR A 116 4.36 7.60 15.71
C TYR A 116 2.87 7.43 15.40
N LEU A 117 2.45 7.73 14.16
CA LEU A 117 1.06 7.66 13.71
C LEU A 117 0.07 8.35 14.68
N ASN A 118 0.49 9.46 15.31
CA ASN A 118 -0.31 10.19 16.29
C ASN A 118 -0.65 11.63 15.83
N ALA A 119 -0.11 12.03 14.67
CA ALA A 119 -0.35 13.31 14.04
C ALA A 119 -0.13 13.21 12.51
N SER A 120 -0.51 14.25 11.79
CA SER A 120 -0.09 14.45 10.40
C SER A 120 1.44 14.48 10.27
N ALA A 121 1.94 14.32 9.04
CA ALA A 121 3.36 14.44 8.70
C ALA A 121 4.04 15.72 9.24
N ASN A 122 3.29 16.81 9.43
CA ASN A 122 3.79 18.09 9.95
C ASN A 122 3.54 18.29 11.46
N GLY A 123 3.07 17.27 12.17
CA GLY A 123 2.86 17.31 13.62
C GLY A 123 1.50 17.85 14.09
N THR A 124 0.58 18.17 13.18
CA THR A 124 -0.80 18.54 13.55
C THR A 124 -1.58 17.32 14.01
N ALA A 125 -2.14 17.35 15.21
CA ALA A 125 -2.96 16.27 15.78
C ALA A 125 -4.18 15.95 14.89
N LEU A 126 -4.53 14.66 14.80
CA LEU A 126 -5.61 14.16 13.95
C LEU A 126 -6.64 13.38 14.77
N ASN A 127 -7.92 13.57 14.43
CA ASN A 127 -9.03 12.82 15.03
C ASN A 127 -9.53 11.68 14.14
N ASN A 128 -9.20 11.70 12.84
CA ASN A 128 -9.57 10.66 11.88
C ASN A 128 -8.50 10.58 10.78
N TYR A 129 -7.66 9.56 10.84
CA TYR A 129 -6.51 9.38 9.95
C TYR A 129 -6.93 9.04 8.52
N VAL A 130 -7.96 8.21 8.36
CA VAL A 130 -8.49 7.81 7.04
C VAL A 130 -9.02 9.03 6.28
N ASN A 131 -9.90 9.82 6.89
CA ASN A 131 -10.47 11.01 6.25
C ASN A 131 -9.40 12.06 5.92
N TYR A 132 -8.45 12.28 6.84
CA TYR A 132 -7.32 13.18 6.59
C TYR A 132 -6.47 12.67 5.43
N GLY A 133 -6.12 11.39 5.41
CA GLY A 133 -5.31 10.77 4.36
C GLY A 133 -5.97 10.89 2.99
N LEU A 134 -7.27 10.55 2.89
CA LEU A 134 -8.07 10.75 1.70
C LEU A 134 -8.11 12.21 1.22
N GLN A 135 -8.21 13.18 2.15
CA GLN A 135 -8.20 14.60 1.80
C GLN A 135 -6.85 15.03 1.21
N VAL A 136 -5.74 14.63 1.81
CA VAL A 136 -4.39 14.91 1.29
C VAL A 136 -4.21 14.28 -0.08
N ILE A 137 -4.57 13.01 -0.24
CA ILE A 137 -4.47 12.30 -1.54
C ILE A 137 -5.33 12.98 -2.60
N ARG A 138 -6.54 13.43 -2.27
CA ARG A 138 -7.40 14.17 -3.19
C ARG A 138 -6.74 15.46 -3.69
N GLN A 139 -5.99 16.15 -2.84
CA GLN A 139 -5.31 17.40 -3.18
C GLN A 139 -4.01 17.14 -3.97
N GLU A 140 -3.21 16.18 -3.52
CA GLU A 140 -1.87 15.92 -4.05
C GLU A 140 -1.88 15.01 -5.29
N ALA A 141 -2.78 14.04 -5.35
CA ALA A 141 -2.90 13.08 -6.45
C ALA A 141 -4.39 12.79 -6.76
N PRO A 142 -5.14 13.75 -7.34
CA PRO A 142 -6.58 13.60 -7.58
C PRO A 142 -6.96 12.35 -8.39
N TRP A 143 -6.08 11.89 -9.29
CA TRP A 143 -6.29 10.70 -10.11
C TRP A 143 -6.23 9.39 -9.29
N ALA A 144 -5.48 9.38 -8.18
CA ALA A 144 -5.29 8.23 -7.32
C ALA A 144 -6.35 8.14 -6.21
N TYR A 145 -6.91 9.27 -5.79
CA TYR A 145 -7.98 9.35 -4.79
C TYR A 145 -9.11 8.30 -4.97
N PRO A 146 -9.76 8.18 -6.16
CA PRO A 146 -10.86 7.23 -6.32
C PRO A 146 -10.40 5.77 -6.25
N LEU A 147 -9.11 5.50 -6.49
CA LEU A 147 -8.55 4.15 -6.35
C LEU A 147 -8.36 3.81 -4.87
N VAL A 148 -7.73 4.70 -4.11
CA VAL A 148 -7.52 4.51 -2.66
C VAL A 148 -8.86 4.37 -1.94
N GLU A 149 -9.81 5.27 -2.22
CA GLU A 149 -11.15 5.20 -1.62
C GLU A 149 -11.84 3.85 -1.93
N LYS A 150 -11.78 3.38 -3.17
CA LYS A 150 -12.41 2.12 -3.58
C LYS A 150 -11.72 0.89 -2.97
N TYR A 151 -10.39 0.80 -3.10
CA TYR A 151 -9.66 -0.43 -2.83
C TYR A 151 -9.17 -0.56 -1.39
N GLU A 152 -8.96 0.56 -0.68
CA GLU A 152 -8.48 0.52 0.70
C GLU A 152 -9.58 0.79 1.72
N VAL A 153 -10.62 1.56 1.38
CA VAL A 153 -11.66 2.01 2.32
C VAL A 153 -12.99 1.29 2.13
N GLN A 154 -13.46 1.15 0.89
CA GLN A 154 -14.80 0.63 0.61
C GLN A 154 -14.85 -0.89 0.50
N ASN A 155 -13.82 -1.50 -0.07
CA ASN A 155 -13.80 -2.93 -0.34
C ASN A 155 -13.02 -3.70 0.75
N PRO A 156 -13.47 -4.90 1.11
CA PRO A 156 -12.76 -5.73 2.07
C PRO A 156 -11.44 -6.24 1.49
N ALA A 157 -10.42 -6.31 2.34
CA ALA A 157 -9.16 -6.96 2.01
C ALA A 157 -9.34 -8.48 1.93
N SER A 158 -8.59 -9.13 1.04
CA SER A 158 -8.60 -10.58 0.88
C SER A 158 -8.09 -11.26 2.15
N GLY A 159 -8.84 -12.23 2.67
CA GLY A 159 -8.50 -12.96 3.89
C GLY A 159 -8.97 -12.31 5.19
N GLU A 160 -9.50 -11.09 5.16
CA GLU A 160 -9.69 -10.26 6.37
C GLU A 160 -11.14 -10.14 6.87
N PHE A 161 -11.95 -11.20 6.78
CA PHE A 161 -13.33 -11.27 7.30
C PHE A 161 -14.15 -9.97 7.10
N PHE A 162 -14.22 -9.48 5.87
CA PHE A 162 -14.96 -8.28 5.47
C PHE A 162 -14.42 -6.93 5.98
N ARG A 163 -13.19 -6.87 6.51
CA ARG A 163 -12.55 -5.61 6.92
C ARG A 163 -11.82 -4.96 5.73
N PRO A 164 -11.98 -3.65 5.51
CA PRO A 164 -11.19 -2.92 4.52
C PRO A 164 -9.74 -2.75 4.98
N ALA A 165 -8.82 -2.50 4.05
CA ALA A 165 -7.39 -2.40 4.35
C ALA A 165 -7.07 -1.31 5.39
N VAL A 166 -7.81 -0.20 5.37
CA VAL A 166 -7.64 0.90 6.33
C VAL A 166 -7.92 0.53 7.77
N ASP A 167 -8.69 -0.53 8.00
CA ASP A 167 -9.06 -0.99 9.33
C ASP A 167 -8.13 -2.07 9.87
N LEU A 168 -7.12 -2.51 9.10
CA LEU A 168 -6.19 -3.56 9.53
C LEU A 168 -5.13 -3.01 10.50
N GLY A 169 -4.78 -1.74 10.38
CA GLY A 169 -3.91 -1.04 11.32
C GLY A 169 -4.64 -0.50 12.54
N SER A 170 -3.89 -0.21 13.61
CA SER A 170 -4.41 0.42 14.83
C SER A 170 -3.57 1.65 15.18
N PRO A 171 -4.09 2.89 15.07
CA PRO A 171 -5.47 3.25 14.68
C PRO A 171 -5.77 2.97 13.20
N SER A 172 -7.05 2.97 12.79
CA SER A 172 -7.42 2.89 11.36
C SER A 172 -6.82 4.07 10.59
N HIS A 173 -6.12 3.79 9.49
CA HIS A 173 -5.39 4.78 8.70
C HIS A 173 -5.20 4.30 7.25
N ILE A 174 -4.78 5.18 6.33
CA ILE A 174 -4.41 4.77 4.98
C ILE A 174 -3.11 3.94 5.04
N PRO A 175 -3.10 2.65 4.62
CA PRO A 175 -1.91 1.82 4.60
C PRO A 175 -0.85 2.35 3.63
N SER A 176 0.36 1.80 3.70
CA SER A 176 1.34 2.04 2.64
C SER A 176 0.85 1.45 1.33
N THR A 177 0.93 2.23 0.26
CA THR A 177 0.42 1.86 -1.06
C THR A 177 1.34 2.37 -2.16
N ILE A 178 1.64 1.51 -3.13
CA ILE A 178 2.28 1.89 -4.40
C ILE A 178 1.24 1.84 -5.49
N ILE A 179 1.09 2.91 -6.27
CA ILE A 179 0.22 2.97 -7.44
C ILE A 179 1.06 3.29 -8.67
N ILE A 180 1.04 2.39 -9.64
CA ILE A 180 1.79 2.52 -10.89
C ILE A 180 0.79 2.69 -12.02
N SER A 181 0.84 3.83 -12.70
CA SER A 181 0.01 4.12 -13.87
C SER A 181 0.89 4.37 -15.09
N GLY A 182 0.92 3.43 -16.03
CA GLY A 182 1.81 3.46 -17.19
C GLY A 182 1.21 2.79 -18.42
N GLY A 183 2.04 2.50 -19.43
CA GLY A 183 1.57 1.97 -20.72
C GLY A 183 0.91 0.59 -20.64
N LYS A 184 1.15 -0.15 -19.55
CA LYS A 184 0.57 -1.48 -19.29
C LYS A 184 -0.78 -1.41 -18.54
N GLY A 185 -1.22 -0.22 -18.14
CA GLY A 185 -2.41 0.02 -17.34
C GLY A 185 -2.08 0.63 -15.99
N THR A 186 -3.01 0.53 -15.05
CA THR A 186 -2.82 1.00 -13.68
C THR A 186 -2.89 -0.17 -12.70
N TYR A 187 -1.90 -0.24 -11.82
CA TYR A 187 -1.70 -1.28 -10.82
C TYR A 187 -1.60 -0.66 -9.44
N MET A 188 -2.02 -1.40 -8.42
CA MET A 188 -1.87 -1.05 -7.01
C MET A 188 -1.18 -2.19 -6.27
N ILE A 189 -0.37 -1.82 -5.29
CA ILE A 189 0.14 -2.67 -4.22
C ILE A 189 -0.30 -2.00 -2.92
N ILE A 190 -1.03 -2.73 -2.07
CA ILE A 190 -1.41 -2.27 -0.72
C ILE A 190 -0.66 -3.16 0.26
N GLY A 191 0.06 -2.57 1.21
CA GLY A 191 0.94 -3.30 2.12
C GLY A 191 2.40 -3.22 1.69
N TYR A 192 3.06 -4.36 1.54
CA TYR A 192 4.48 -4.46 1.17
C TYR A 192 4.73 -5.39 -0.03
N LEU A 193 5.79 -5.14 -0.81
CA LEU A 193 6.23 -6.03 -1.90
C LEU A 193 7.03 -7.24 -1.41
N TYR A 194 7.64 -7.14 -0.23
CA TYR A 194 8.34 -8.21 0.46
C TYR A 194 8.32 -7.93 1.98
N SER A 195 8.53 -8.96 2.80
CA SER A 195 8.30 -8.81 4.24
C SER A 195 9.34 -7.89 4.88
N PRO A 196 8.94 -6.98 5.81
CA PRO A 196 9.90 -6.24 6.64
C PRO A 196 10.90 -7.14 7.37
N SER A 197 10.49 -8.37 7.70
CA SER A 197 11.35 -9.36 8.35
C SER A 197 12.55 -9.78 7.49
N ASP A 198 12.44 -9.72 6.16
CA ASP A 198 13.50 -10.14 5.24
C ASP A 198 14.74 -9.24 5.30
N ILE A 199 14.57 -8.00 5.79
CA ILE A 199 15.65 -7.02 6.00
C ILE A 199 15.85 -6.67 7.47
N SER A 200 15.25 -7.45 8.39
CA SER A 200 15.40 -7.23 9.82
C SER A 200 16.87 -7.32 10.24
N GLY A 201 17.30 -6.39 11.09
CA GLY A 201 18.68 -6.29 11.59
C GLY A 201 19.68 -5.62 10.65
N TYR A 202 19.31 -5.31 9.40
CA TYR A 202 20.14 -4.46 8.55
C TYR A 202 19.95 -2.98 8.93
N SER A 203 21.04 -2.22 8.98
CA SER A 203 20.99 -0.75 9.01
C SER A 203 20.80 -0.18 7.60
N PRO A 204 20.32 1.08 7.46
CA PRO A 204 20.19 1.71 6.15
C PRO A 204 21.51 1.78 5.37
N SER A 205 22.63 1.96 6.07
CA SER A 205 23.97 1.98 5.44
C SER A 205 24.34 0.62 4.84
N GLN A 206 24.05 -0.48 5.54
CA GLN A 206 24.32 -1.83 5.05
C GLN A 206 23.44 -2.17 3.86
N LEU A 207 22.15 -1.79 3.89
CA LEU A 207 21.23 -1.96 2.75
C LEU A 207 21.71 -1.16 1.54
N MET A 208 22.06 0.12 1.72
CA MET A 208 22.56 0.96 0.63
C MET A 208 23.82 0.38 -0.03
N MET A 209 24.77 -0.16 0.74
CA MET A 209 25.99 -0.78 0.21
C MET A 209 25.75 -2.11 -0.50
N ASN A 210 24.67 -2.83 -0.18
CA ASN A 210 24.40 -4.18 -0.66
C ASN A 210 23.09 -4.31 -1.46
N LEU A 211 22.52 -3.18 -1.89
CA LEU A 211 21.14 -3.11 -2.41
C LEU A 211 20.89 -4.11 -3.55
N THR A 212 21.86 -4.26 -4.45
CA THR A 212 21.79 -5.16 -5.61
C THR A 212 22.03 -6.64 -5.28
N ASN A 213 22.39 -6.96 -4.04
CA ASN A 213 22.70 -8.32 -3.58
C ASN A 213 21.59 -8.91 -2.69
N ILE A 214 20.64 -8.09 -2.25
CA ILE A 214 19.54 -8.51 -1.38
C ILE A 214 18.36 -8.91 -2.25
N GLN A 215 18.15 -10.23 -2.41
CA GLN A 215 17.21 -10.78 -3.40
C GLN A 215 15.76 -10.28 -3.28
N PRO A 216 15.17 -10.12 -2.08
CA PRO A 216 13.84 -9.52 -1.96
C PRO A 216 13.76 -8.13 -2.58
N ILE A 217 14.72 -7.24 -2.25
CA ILE A 217 14.79 -5.88 -2.80
C ILE A 217 14.94 -5.91 -4.33
N VAL A 218 15.83 -6.75 -4.86
CA VAL A 218 16.06 -6.86 -6.31
C VAL A 218 14.81 -7.35 -7.03
N SER A 219 14.16 -8.39 -6.50
CA SER A 219 12.98 -9.00 -7.13
C SER A 219 11.80 -8.03 -7.13
N SER A 220 11.54 -7.36 -6.01
CA SER A 220 10.49 -6.33 -5.91
C SER A 220 10.79 -5.11 -6.79
N SER A 221 12.05 -4.72 -6.95
CA SER A 221 12.46 -3.67 -7.90
C SER A 221 12.14 -4.06 -9.34
N GLN A 222 12.45 -5.30 -9.73
CA GLN A 222 12.14 -5.82 -11.07
C GLN A 222 10.63 -5.92 -11.30
N GLU A 223 9.86 -6.27 -10.27
CA GLU A 223 8.40 -6.27 -10.34
C GLU A 223 7.85 -4.86 -10.60
N ILE A 224 8.32 -3.84 -9.87
CA ILE A 224 7.96 -2.43 -10.12
C ILE A 224 8.29 -2.05 -11.56
N GLU A 225 9.50 -2.33 -12.04
CA GLU A 225 9.91 -2.02 -13.42
C GLU A 225 9.08 -2.78 -14.47
N GLY A 226 8.70 -4.01 -14.16
CA GLY A 226 7.81 -4.83 -14.99
C GLY A 226 6.43 -4.22 -15.19
N LEU A 227 5.99 -3.31 -14.31
CA LEU A 227 4.68 -2.65 -14.36
C LEU A 227 4.70 -1.26 -15.03
N LEU A 228 5.88 -0.65 -15.23
CA LEU A 228 6.04 0.62 -15.95
C LEU A 228 5.74 0.45 -17.45
#